data_AF-A0A9X9AGK3-F1
#
_entry.id   AF-A0A9X9AGK3-F1
#
_cell.length_a   1.000
_cell.length_b   1.000
_cell.length_c   1.000
_cell.angle_alpha   90.00
_cell.angle_beta   90.00
_cell.angle_gamma   90.00
#
_symmetry.space_group_name_H-M   'P 1'
#
loop_
_entity.id
_entity.type
_entity.pdbx_description
1 polymer ?
#
loop_
_entity_poly.entity_id
_entity_poly.type
_entity_poly.pdbx_seq_one_letter_code
_entity_poly.pdbx_strand_id
1 'polypeptide(L)'
;MQTIAIFHGENKEYEKSINILRRCLTNFNKLDFPRDKEIKLKIIFNLAKILGHANQHEEAVKYNDMGIKLAINLNTLYLLGELYYGKAWNLLKLKQPNEEDVANNMKKALFIF
;
A
#
# COMPACT_ATOMS: atom_id res chain seq x y z
N MET A 1 7.17 14.41 6.19
CA MET A 1 8.06 13.33 5.68
C MET A 1 7.39 12.45 4.64
N GLN A 2 6.18 11.93 4.87
CA GLN A 2 5.48 11.14 3.85
C GLN A 2 5.25 11.88 2.52
N THR A 3 4.87 13.16 2.56
CA THR A 3 4.70 14.00 1.36
C THR A 3 5.98 14.11 0.53
N ILE A 4 7.15 14.15 1.17
CA ILE A 4 8.46 14.16 0.50
C ILE A 4 8.69 12.83 -0.22
N ALA A 5 8.31 11.72 0.41
CA ALA A 5 8.39 10.40 -0.21
C ALA A 5 7.50 10.30 -1.45
N ILE A 6 6.28 10.85 -1.39
CA ILE A 6 5.37 10.89 -2.54
C ILE A 6 6.00 11.70 -3.67
N PHE A 7 6.56 12.88 -3.38
CA PHE A 7 7.24 13.71 -4.38
C PHE A 7 8.39 12.97 -5.08
N HIS A 8 9.24 12.26 -4.33
CA HIS A 8 10.29 11.41 -4.92
C HIS A 8 9.68 10.30 -5.80
N GLY A 9 8.58 9.69 -5.35
CA GLY A 9 7.88 8.64 -6.09
C GLY A 9 7.32 9.13 -7.44
N GLU A 10 6.68 10.30 -7.46
CA GLU A 10 6.15 10.91 -8.68
C GLU A 10 7.28 11.32 -9.66
N ASN A 11 8.47 11.64 -9.14
CA ASN A 11 9.68 11.89 -9.94
C ASN A 11 10.45 10.61 -10.33
N LYS A 12 9.86 9.42 -10.14
CA LYS A 12 10.47 8.11 -10.43
C LYS A 12 11.72 7.79 -9.63
N GLU A 13 11.99 8.53 -8.55
CA GLU A 13 13.07 8.25 -7.60
C GLU A 13 12.60 7.21 -6.57
N TYR A 14 12.20 6.04 -7.06
CA TYR A 14 11.47 5.05 -6.26
C TYR A 14 12.23 4.57 -5.04
N GLU A 15 13.52 4.25 -5.17
CA GLU A 15 14.34 3.79 -4.05
C GLU A 15 14.44 4.84 -2.92
N LYS A 16 14.54 6.12 -3.27
CA LYS A 16 14.54 7.22 -2.27
C LYS A 16 13.19 7.27 -1.56
N SER A 17 12.10 7.20 -2.31
CA SER A 17 10.74 7.19 -1.77
C SER A 17 10.49 5.99 -0.84
N ILE A 18 10.85 4.78 -1.27
CA ILE A 18 10.74 3.53 -0.50
C ILE A 18 11.51 3.65 0.81
N ASN A 19 12.76 4.12 0.77
CA ASN A 19 13.59 4.29 1.96
C ASN A 19 12.97 5.26 2.97
N ILE A 20 12.40 6.38 2.51
CA ILE A 20 11.70 7.34 3.37
C ILE A 20 10.43 6.71 3.97
N LEU A 21 9.63 6.00 3.16
CA LEU A 21 8.39 5.36 3.61
C LEU A 21 8.64 4.25 4.63
N ARG A 22 9.67 3.41 4.41
CA ARG A 22 10.11 2.39 5.39
C ARG A 22 10.54 3.04 6.70
N ARG A 23 11.30 4.14 6.66
CA ARG A 23 11.67 4.90 7.87
C ARG A 23 10.44 5.48 8.58
N CYS A 24 9.48 6.02 7.84
CA CYS A 24 8.23 6.52 8.41
C CYS A 24 7.46 5.39 9.13
N LEU A 25 7.33 4.22 8.49
CA LEU A 25 6.63 3.08 9.07
C LEU A 25 7.33 2.55 10.33
N THR A 26 8.66 2.39 10.30
CA THR A 26 9.46 1.97 11.44
C THR A 26 9.32 2.95 12.61
N ASN A 27 9.40 4.25 12.35
CA ASN A 27 9.26 5.27 13.38
C ASN A 27 7.84 5.30 13.95
N PHE A 28 6.82 5.16 13.11
CA PHE A 28 5.42 5.10 13.56
C PHE A 28 5.18 3.92 14.51
N ASN A 29 5.73 2.74 14.19
CA ASN A 29 5.59 1.54 15.01
C ASN A 29 6.27 1.64 16.39
N LYS A 30 7.16 2.61 16.60
CA LYS A 30 7.82 2.87 17.90
C LYS A 30 7.02 3.83 18.80
N LEU A 31 5.91 4.41 18.31
CA LEU A 31 5.07 5.30 19.10
C LEU A 31 4.14 4.46 19.98
N ASP A 32 4.14 4.70 21.29
CA ASP A 32 3.30 3.95 22.24
C ASP A 32 1.80 4.23 22.04
N PHE A 33 1.43 5.46 21.64
CA PHE A 33 0.05 5.88 21.44
C PHE A 33 -0.08 6.82 20.23
N PRO A 34 -0.01 6.28 19.00
CA PRO A 34 -0.23 7.11 17.82
C PRO A 34 -1.68 7.60 17.82
N ARG A 35 -1.85 8.93 17.89
CA ARG A 35 -3.18 9.58 17.93
C ARG A 35 -4.03 9.27 16.70
N ASP A 36 -3.38 9.05 15.55
CA ASP A 36 -4.05 8.81 14.28
C ASP A 36 -3.49 7.55 13.60
N LYS A 37 -4.30 6.49 13.61
CA LYS A 37 -3.96 5.20 13.00
C LYS A 37 -4.10 5.24 11.47
N GLU A 38 -4.80 6.21 10.90
CA GLU A 38 -4.92 6.40 9.45
C GLU A 38 -3.60 6.86 8.83
N ILE A 39 -2.74 7.54 9.60
CA ILE A 39 -1.38 7.86 9.16
C ILE A 39 -0.60 6.58 8.80
N LYS A 40 -0.69 5.53 9.64
CA LYS A 40 -0.06 4.24 9.34
C LYS A 40 -0.62 3.62 8.07
N LEU A 41 -1.94 3.67 7.91
CA LEU A 41 -2.61 3.16 6.72
C LEU A 41 -2.13 3.89 5.46
N LYS A 42 -2.05 5.22 5.51
CA LYS A 42 -1.53 6.04 4.42
C LYS A 42 -0.09 5.69 4.09
N ILE A 43 0.78 5.49 5.09
CA ILE A 43 2.19 5.12 4.88
C ILE A 43 2.29 3.77 4.17
N ILE A 44 1.53 2.76 4.64
CA ILE A 44 1.49 1.42 4.05
C ILE A 44 1.00 1.48 2.60
N PHE A 45 -0.10 2.20 2.34
CA PHE A 45 -0.65 2.38 1.00
C PHE A 45 0.39 2.98 0.05
N ASN A 46 1.04 4.08 0.43
CA ASN A 46 2.03 4.72 -0.43
C ASN A 46 3.26 3.82 -0.65
N LEU A 47 3.68 3.07 0.37
CA LEU A 47 4.77 2.10 0.23
C LEU A 47 4.41 1.03 -0.79
N ALA A 48 3.23 0.43 -0.70
CA ALA A 48 2.74 -0.56 -1.68
C ALA A 48 2.67 0.02 -3.10
N LYS A 49 2.14 1.24 -3.27
CA LYS A 49 2.06 1.93 -4.57
C LYS A 49 3.44 2.08 -5.20
N ILE A 50 4.41 2.63 -4.46
CA ILE A 50 5.75 2.91 -4.99
C ILE A 50 6.54 1.61 -5.24
N LEU A 51 6.42 0.61 -4.37
CA LEU A 51 7.02 -0.71 -4.61
C LEU A 51 6.53 -1.32 -5.92
N GLY A 52 5.22 -1.24 -6.19
CA GLY A 52 4.66 -1.72 -7.45
C GLY A 52 5.18 -0.93 -8.67
N HIS A 53 5.33 0.39 -8.56
CA HIS A 53 5.97 1.19 -9.63
C HIS A 53 7.47 0.89 -9.81
N ALA A 54 8.15 0.42 -8.76
CA ALA A 54 9.53 -0.05 -8.80
C ALA A 54 9.67 -1.50 -9.30
N ASN A 55 8.58 -2.13 -9.76
CA ASN A 55 8.50 -3.55 -10.15
C ASN A 55 8.78 -4.55 -9.01
N GLN A 56 8.70 -4.10 -7.75
CA GLN A 56 8.83 -4.94 -6.56
C GLN A 56 7.45 -5.50 -6.16
N HIS A 57 6.80 -6.20 -7.10
CA HIS A 57 5.38 -6.58 -7.00
C HIS A 57 5.07 -7.53 -5.84
N GLU A 58 5.94 -8.51 -5.57
CA GLU A 58 5.76 -9.45 -4.45
C GLU A 58 5.75 -8.73 -3.09
N GLU A 59 6.62 -7.73 -2.92
CA GLU A 59 6.65 -6.94 -1.70
C GLU A 59 5.47 -5.96 -1.63
N ALA A 60 5.10 -5.37 -2.76
CA ALA A 60 3.92 -4.52 -2.86
C ALA A 60 2.65 -5.25 -2.40
N VAL A 61 2.43 -6.49 -2.85
CA VAL A 61 1.29 -7.33 -2.41
C VAL A 61 1.27 -7.52 -0.90
N LYS A 62 2.43 -7.78 -0.27
CA LYS A 62 2.52 -7.92 1.20
C LYS A 62 2.05 -6.65 1.91
N TYR A 63 2.47 -5.48 1.45
CA TYR A 63 2.01 -4.21 2.02
C TYR A 63 0.55 -3.90 1.69
N ASN A 64 0.05 -4.28 0.52
CA ASN A 64 -1.38 -4.17 0.21
C ASN A 64 -2.21 -4.99 1.21
N ASP A 65 -1.83 -6.25 1.47
CA ASP A 65 -2.51 -7.11 2.45
C ASP A 65 -2.46 -6.54 3.87
N MET A 66 -1.30 -6.01 4.29
CA MET A 66 -1.16 -5.33 5.57
C MET A 66 -2.09 -4.10 5.67
N GLY A 67 -2.19 -3.33 4.59
CA GLY A 67 -3.06 -2.15 4.51
C GLY A 67 -4.52 -2.53 4.59
N ILE A 68 -4.96 -3.54 3.82
CA ILE A 68 -6.34 -4.06 3.81
C ILE A 68 -6.72 -4.50 5.23
N LYS A 69 -5.88 -5.32 5.87
CA LYS A 69 -6.12 -5.79 7.24
C LYS A 69 -6.23 -4.63 8.22
N LEU A 70 -5.37 -3.61 8.08
CA LEU A 70 -5.41 -2.44 8.95
C LEU A 70 -6.67 -1.61 8.73
N ALA A 71 -7.06 -1.33 7.48
CA ALA A 71 -8.28 -0.58 7.16
C ALA A 71 -9.53 -1.27 7.72
N ILE A 72 -9.64 -2.60 7.56
CA ILE A 72 -10.72 -3.41 8.13
C ILE A 72 -10.73 -3.30 9.67
N ASN A 73 -9.57 -3.44 10.32
CA ASN A 73 -9.47 -3.32 11.79
C ASN A 73 -9.81 -1.93 12.31
N LEU A 74 -9.64 -0.89 11.48
CA LEU A 74 -10.01 0.49 11.80
C LEU A 74 -11.47 0.79 11.46
N ASN A 75 -12.21 -0.15 10.85
CA ASN A 75 -13.56 0.05 10.32
C ASN A 75 -13.64 1.26 9.37
N THR A 76 -12.62 1.45 8.52
CA THR A 76 -12.57 2.58 7.58
C THR A 76 -12.54 2.08 6.14
N LEU A 77 -13.24 2.81 5.27
CA LEU A 77 -13.16 2.63 3.81
C LEU A 77 -12.04 3.46 3.20
N TYR A 78 -11.43 4.38 3.96
CA TYR A 78 -10.34 5.22 3.49
C TYR A 78 -9.18 4.37 2.97
N LEU A 79 -8.80 4.57 1.70
CA LEU A 79 -7.78 3.82 0.96
C LEU A 79 -8.06 2.33 0.75
N LEU A 80 -9.18 1.78 1.23
CA LEU A 80 -9.44 0.34 1.15
C LEU A 80 -9.68 -0.11 -0.30
N GLY A 81 -10.41 0.67 -1.09
CA GLY A 81 -10.63 0.40 -2.52
C GLY A 81 -9.33 0.42 -3.31
N GLU A 82 -8.49 1.44 -3.08
CA GLU A 82 -7.19 1.60 -3.71
C GLU A 82 -6.20 0.51 -3.30
N LEU A 83 -6.27 0.01 -2.06
CA LEU A 83 -5.45 -1.10 -1.60
C LEU A 83 -5.85 -2.42 -2.28
N TYR A 84 -7.15 -2.69 -2.44
CA TYR A 84 -7.63 -3.84 -3.21
C TYR A 84 -7.25 -3.75 -4.68
N TYR A 85 -7.41 -2.58 -5.29
CA TYR A 85 -6.99 -2.33 -6.67
C TYR A 85 -5.48 -2.51 -6.84
N GLY A 86 -4.68 -1.92 -5.95
CA GLY A 86 -3.22 -2.03 -5.94
C GLY A 86 -2.75 -3.48 -5.77
N LYS A 87 -3.43 -4.27 -4.92
CA LYS A 87 -3.15 -5.71 -4.79
C LYS A 87 -3.40 -6.44 -6.10
N ALA A 88 -4.56 -6.26 -6.71
CA ALA A 88 -4.92 -6.89 -7.96
C ALA A 88 -3.94 -6.54 -9.08
N TRP A 89 -3.56 -5.26 -9.19
CA TRP A 89 -2.59 -4.78 -10.16
C TRP A 89 -1.21 -5.42 -9.98
N ASN A 90 -0.71 -5.52 -8.75
CA ASN A 90 0.58 -6.17 -8.49
C ASN A 90 0.54 -7.69 -8.72
N LEU A 91 -0.56 -8.36 -8.36
CA LEU A 91 -0.75 -9.79 -8.62
C LEU A 91 -0.69 -10.10 -10.13
N LEU A 92 -1.30 -9.26 -10.97
CA LEU A 92 -1.25 -9.39 -12.44
C LEU A 92 0.17 -9.30 -13.02
N LYS A 93 1.12 -8.69 -12.30
CA LYS A 93 2.50 -8.51 -12.73
C LYS A 93 3.43 -9.63 -12.27
N LEU A 94 2.94 -10.58 -11.47
CA LEU A 94 3.70 -11.76 -11.10
C LEU A 94 3.85 -12.71 -12.30
N LYS A 95 4.88 -13.56 -12.28
CA LYS A 95 5.15 -14.51 -13.38
C LYS A 95 3.99 -15.48 -13.65
N GLN A 96 3.26 -15.84 -12.59
CA GLN A 96 2.11 -16.75 -12.64
C GLN A 96 0.99 -16.14 -11.78
N PRO A 97 0.19 -15.22 -12.35
CA PRO A 97 -0.88 -14.57 -11.61
C PRO A 97 -2.00 -15.56 -11.28
N ASN A 98 -2.53 -15.49 -10.07
CA ASN A 98 -3.79 -16.16 -9.73
C ASN A 98 -4.95 -15.29 -10.22
N GLU A 99 -5.52 -15.64 -11.38
CA GLU A 99 -6.58 -14.86 -12.03
C GLU A 99 -7.84 -14.71 -11.17
N GLU A 100 -8.20 -15.73 -10.39
CA GLU A 100 -9.34 -15.67 -9.49
C GLU A 100 -9.11 -14.66 -8.37
N ASP A 101 -7.93 -14.68 -7.74
CA ASP A 101 -7.58 -13.71 -6.69
C ASP A 101 -7.53 -12.29 -7.26
N VAL A 102 -6.94 -12.09 -8.46
CA VAL A 102 -6.97 -10.79 -9.15
C VAL A 102 -8.41 -10.31 -9.34
N ALA A 103 -9.27 -11.12 -9.94
CA ALA A 103 -10.66 -10.74 -10.23
C ALA A 103 -11.45 -10.44 -8.94
N ASN A 104 -11.25 -11.23 -7.89
CA ASN A 104 -11.88 -11.02 -6.59
C ASN A 104 -11.44 -9.69 -5.94
N ASN A 105 -10.15 -9.36 -5.98
CA ASN A 105 -9.66 -8.07 -5.46
C ASN A 105 -10.17 -6.89 -6.31
N MET A 106 -10.23 -7.01 -7.64
CA MET A 106 -10.81 -5.98 -8.50
C MET A 106 -12.29 -5.73 -8.21
N LYS A 107 -13.09 -6.79 -8.02
CA LYS A 107 -14.51 -6.67 -7.64
C LYS A 107 -14.69 -5.95 -6.30
N LYS A 108 -13.85 -6.28 -5.31
CA LYS A 108 -13.87 -5.60 -4.00
C LYS A 108 -13.50 -4.12 -4.12
N ALA A 109 -12.49 -3.79 -4.92
CA ALA A 109 -12.14 -2.40 -5.19
C ALA A 109 -13.30 -1.63 -5.83
N LEU A 110 -13.91 -2.21 -6.87
CA LEU A 110 -15.05 -1.62 -7.58
C LEU A 110 -16.27 -1.41 -6.69
N PHE A 111 -16.52 -2.30 -5.73
CA PHE A 111 -17.64 -2.14 -4.79
C PHE A 111 -17.45 -0.96 -3.82
N ILE A 112 -16.20 -0.56 -3.55
CA ILE A 112 -15.89 0.52 -2.59
C ILE A 112 -15.89 1.89 -3.27
N PHE A 113 -15.58 1.95 -4.57
CA PHE A 113 -15.63 3.18 -5.39
C PHE A 113 -17.06 3.55 -5.76
#